data_AF-A0A8S3YUT0-F1
#
_entry.id   AF-A0A8S3YUT0-F1
#
_cell.length_a   1.000
_cell.length_b   1.000
_cell.length_c   1.000
_cell.angle_alpha   90.00
_cell.angle_beta   90.00
_cell.angle_gamma   90.00
#
_symmetry.space_group_name_H-M   'P 1'
#
loop_
_entity.id
_entity.type
_entity.pdbx_description
1 polymer ?
#
loop_
_entity_poly.entity_id
_entity_poly.type
_entity_poly.pdbx_seq_one_letter_code
_entity_poly.pdbx_strand_id
1 'polypeptide(L)'
;MAGNEAAVSDSKSLKQLYLDFSASTSMHGIGRVVSNSNTLKRCVWLVIFVVGLGFAAYQFVITMQDFYTYPVNTVFTLKQEATAIFPAVTICNVNIKRTSMMDPLTVLALHSVAE
;
A
#
# COMPACT_ATOMS: atom_id res chain seq x y z
N MET A 1 11.91 16.91 -64.39
CA MET A 1 11.45 15.56 -64.80
C MET A 1 12.06 14.56 -63.82
N ALA A 2 11.19 13.83 -63.11
CA ALA A 2 11.40 12.63 -62.28
C ALA A 2 12.66 12.60 -61.37
N GLY A 3 12.56 12.66 -60.05
CA GLY A 3 11.68 11.86 -59.19
C GLY A 3 12.31 10.49 -58.96
N ASN A 4 13.13 10.35 -57.92
CA ASN A 4 13.50 9.04 -57.35
C ASN A 4 13.58 9.12 -55.82
N GLU A 5 12.45 9.49 -55.20
CA GLU A 5 12.10 9.10 -53.85
C GLU A 5 11.42 7.73 -53.93
N ALA A 6 12.22 6.68 -54.04
CA ALA A 6 11.73 5.30 -54.06
C ALA A 6 12.01 4.63 -52.71
N ALA A 7 10.97 4.65 -51.86
CA ALA A 7 10.67 3.68 -50.80
C ALA A 7 11.76 3.40 -49.76
N VAL A 8 11.77 4.22 -48.70
CA VAL A 8 12.33 3.86 -47.40
C VAL A 8 11.78 2.50 -46.99
N SER A 9 12.71 1.61 -46.68
CA SER A 9 12.55 0.21 -46.29
C SER A 9 11.86 0.05 -44.91
N ASP A 10 10.58 0.40 -44.83
CA ASP A 10 9.75 0.40 -43.61
C ASP A 10 9.70 -0.98 -42.90
N SER A 11 9.68 -2.07 -43.67
CA SER A 11 9.62 -3.44 -43.13
C SER A 11 10.95 -3.99 -42.58
N LYS A 12 12.10 -3.50 -43.08
CA LYS A 12 13.41 -3.86 -42.51
C LYS A 12 13.72 -3.02 -41.27
N SER A 13 13.18 -1.79 -41.17
CA SER A 13 13.44 -0.87 -40.06
C SER A 13 12.70 -1.25 -38.78
N LEU A 14 11.41 -1.61 -38.85
CA LEU A 14 10.64 -2.01 -37.66
C LEU A 14 11.15 -3.29 -37.02
N LYS A 15 11.53 -4.29 -37.83
CA LYS A 15 12.11 -5.53 -37.30
C LYS A 15 13.43 -5.29 -36.58
N GLN A 16 14.30 -4.44 -37.13
CA GLN A 16 15.55 -4.08 -36.47
C GLN A 16 15.31 -3.27 -35.19
N LEU A 17 14.37 -2.32 -35.22
CA LEU A 17 13.97 -1.57 -34.02
C LEU A 17 13.45 -2.49 -32.90
N TYR A 18 12.59 -3.44 -33.22
CA TYR A 18 12.09 -4.41 -32.26
C TYR A 18 13.19 -5.36 -31.74
N LEU A 19 14.13 -5.76 -32.59
CA LEU A 19 15.28 -6.57 -32.19
C LEU A 19 16.19 -5.79 -31.23
N ASP A 20 16.56 -4.56 -31.56
CA ASP A 20 17.41 -3.70 -30.74
C ASP A 20 16.73 -3.33 -29.41
N PHE A 21 15.43 -3.06 -29.44
CA PHE A 21 14.63 -2.84 -28.23
C PHE A 21 14.57 -4.09 -27.36
N SER A 22 14.38 -5.27 -27.97
CA SER A 22 14.33 -6.54 -27.24
C SER A 22 15.66 -6.94 -26.61
N ALA A 23 16.78 -6.50 -27.22
CA ALA A 23 18.13 -6.76 -26.73
C ALA A 23 18.58 -5.76 -25.66
N SER A 24 18.07 -4.51 -25.71
CA SER A 24 18.42 -3.44 -24.77
C SER A 24 17.49 -3.33 -23.56
N THR A 25 16.31 -3.96 -23.60
CA THR A 25 15.36 -3.90 -22.48
C THR A 25 15.82 -4.77 -21.30
N SER A 26 15.76 -4.21 -20.08
CA SER A 26 16.00 -4.96 -18.83
C SER A 26 14.89 -5.97 -18.50
N MET A 27 13.85 -6.05 -19.35
CA MET A 27 12.72 -6.94 -19.18
C MET A 27 13.10 -8.36 -19.58
N HIS A 28 13.44 -9.18 -18.58
CA HIS A 28 14.08 -10.50 -18.70
C HIS A 28 13.34 -11.50 -19.62
N GLY A 29 12.04 -11.30 -19.89
CA GLY A 29 11.23 -12.18 -20.73
C GLY A 29 11.28 -11.88 -22.23
N ILE A 30 11.50 -10.62 -22.62
CA ILE A 30 11.37 -10.19 -24.03
C ILE A 30 12.51 -10.75 -24.90
N GLY A 31 13.74 -10.80 -24.38
CA GLY A 31 14.88 -11.38 -25.12
C GLY A 31 14.69 -12.88 -25.46
N ARG A 32 13.97 -13.64 -24.60
CA ARG A 32 13.71 -15.07 -24.84
C ARG A 32 12.59 -15.33 -25.84
N VAL A 33 11.65 -14.40 -25.97
CA VAL A 33 10.60 -14.41 -27.00
C VAL A 33 11.20 -14.17 -28.38
N VAL A 34 12.21 -13.30 -28.47
CA VAL A 34 12.75 -12.83 -29.75
C VAL A 34 13.92 -13.68 -30.26
N SER A 35 14.73 -14.26 -29.37
CA SER A 35 15.91 -15.06 -29.75
C SER A 35 15.58 -16.49 -30.26
N ASN A 36 14.37 -16.99 -30.04
CA ASN A 36 14.05 -18.40 -30.36
C ASN A 36 13.58 -18.59 -31.80
N SER A 37 14.31 -19.41 -32.57
CA SER A 37 13.94 -19.78 -33.95
C SER A 37 12.70 -20.69 -34.01
N ASN A 38 12.42 -21.45 -32.94
CA ASN A 38 11.27 -22.35 -32.89
C ASN A 38 9.99 -21.61 -32.46
N THR A 39 9.00 -21.54 -33.35
CA THR A 39 7.71 -20.85 -33.12
C THR A 39 6.98 -21.35 -31.88
N LEU A 40 7.01 -22.66 -31.59
CA LEU A 40 6.37 -23.24 -30.39
C LEU A 40 6.99 -22.72 -29.09
N LYS A 41 8.33 -22.68 -29.02
CA LYS A 41 9.03 -22.19 -27.83
C LYS A 41 8.80 -20.69 -27.66
N ARG A 42 8.73 -19.93 -28.75
CA ARG A 42 8.35 -18.51 -28.75
C ARG A 42 6.94 -18.29 -28.20
N CYS A 43 5.96 -19.11 -28.60
CA CYS A 43 4.61 -19.06 -28.03
C CYS A 43 4.60 -19.33 -26.53
N VAL A 44 5.35 -20.35 -26.07
CA VAL A 44 5.47 -20.64 -24.63
C VAL A 44 6.06 -19.45 -23.86
N TRP A 45 7.14 -18.86 -24.36
CA TRP A 45 7.75 -17.68 -23.71
C TRP A 45 6.82 -16.46 -23.73
N LEU A 46 6.04 -16.27 -24.79
CA LEU A 46 5.01 -15.22 -24.85
C LEU A 46 3.91 -15.44 -23.82
N VAL A 47 3.40 -16.66 -23.69
CA VAL A 47 2.37 -16.99 -22.69
C VAL A 47 2.89 -16.72 -21.28
N ILE A 48 4.10 -17.21 -20.97
CA ILE A 48 4.73 -16.97 -19.65
C ILE A 48 4.89 -15.47 -19.39
N PHE A 49 5.32 -14.70 -20.40
CA PHE A 49 5.48 -13.26 -20.29
C PHE A 49 4.15 -12.55 -20.03
N VAL A 50 3.09 -12.88 -20.78
CA VAL A 50 1.76 -12.30 -20.62
C VAL A 50 1.18 -12.65 -19.24
N VAL A 51 1.33 -13.89 -18.79
CA VAL A 51 0.90 -14.32 -17.46
C VAL A 51 1.65 -13.54 -16.37
N GLY A 52 2.98 -13.41 -16.49
CA GLY A 52 3.79 -12.63 -15.55
C GLY A 52 3.40 -11.15 -15.52
N LEU A 53 3.13 -10.55 -16.68
CA LEU A 53 2.68 -9.17 -16.79
C LEU A 53 1.29 -8.98 -16.17
N GLY A 54 0.36 -9.89 -16.42
CA GLY A 54 -0.97 -9.88 -15.82
C GLY A 54 -0.91 -10.01 -14.30
N PHE A 55 -0.08 -10.92 -13.78
CA PHE A 55 0.12 -11.08 -12.34
C PHE A 55 0.74 -9.83 -11.70
N ALA A 56 1.73 -9.21 -12.35
CA ALA A 56 2.34 -7.97 -11.88
C ALA A 56 1.32 -6.82 -11.83
N ALA A 57 0.48 -6.68 -12.87
CA ALA A 57 -0.58 -5.68 -12.89
C ALA A 57 -1.63 -5.92 -11.79
N TYR A 58 -2.02 -7.18 -11.57
CA TYR A 58 -2.92 -7.56 -10.48
C TYR A 58 -2.35 -7.19 -9.09
N GLN A 59 -1.10 -7.55 -8.83
CA GLN A 59 -0.41 -7.18 -7.58
C GLN A 59 -0.27 -5.68 -7.41
N PHE A 60 0.00 -4.95 -8.49
CA PHE A 60 0.05 -3.50 -8.47
C PHE A 60 -1.28 -2.88 -8.04
N VAL A 61 -2.41 -3.37 -8.58
CA VAL A 61 -3.75 -2.89 -8.21
C VAL A 61 -4.04 -3.13 -6.74
N ILE A 62 -3.78 -4.34 -6.23
CA ILE A 62 -3.98 -4.65 -4.79
C ILE A 62 -3.14 -3.72 -3.93
N THR A 63 -1.85 -3.57 -4.26
CA THR A 63 -0.94 -2.71 -3.49
C THR A 63 -1.40 -1.25 -3.49
N MET A 64 -1.91 -0.76 -4.62
CA MET A 64 -2.46 0.60 -4.71
C MET A 64 -3.73 0.75 -3.87
N GLN A 65 -4.64 -0.23 -3.91
CA GLN A 65 -5.83 -0.23 -3.06
C GLN A 65 -5.46 -0.18 -1.58
N ASP A 66 -4.53 -1.02 -1.15
CA ASP A 66 -4.01 -1.04 0.22
C ASP A 66 -3.36 0.30 0.60
N PHE A 67 -2.58 0.91 -0.30
CA PHE A 67 -1.99 2.22 -0.08
C PHE A 67 -3.05 3.31 0.19
N TYR A 68 -4.14 3.31 -0.56
CA TYR A 68 -5.26 4.25 -0.38
C TYR A 68 -6.14 3.96 0.84
N THR A 69 -5.93 2.86 1.56
CA THR A 69 -6.57 2.66 2.87
C THR A 69 -5.90 3.46 3.99
N TYR A 70 -4.75 4.10 3.72
CA TYR A 70 -3.95 4.87 4.68
C TYR A 70 -3.72 4.13 6.01
N PRO A 71 -3.24 2.87 5.98
CA PRO A 71 -3.07 2.09 7.19
C PRO A 71 -1.90 2.67 8.01
N VAL A 72 -2.13 2.88 9.31
CA VAL A 72 -1.10 3.32 10.24
C VAL A 72 -0.58 2.13 11.06
N ASN A 73 0.73 1.91 11.02
CA ASN A 73 1.38 0.88 11.84
C ASN A 73 1.94 1.52 13.11
N THR A 74 1.37 1.17 14.27
CA THR A 74 1.87 1.62 15.57
C THR A 74 2.89 0.62 16.12
N VAL A 75 4.15 1.03 16.27
CA VAL A 75 5.20 0.21 16.87
C VAL A 75 5.34 0.57 18.35
N PHE A 76 4.99 -0.35 19.25
CA PHE A 76 5.21 -0.18 20.68
C PHE A 76 6.63 -0.60 21.05
N THR A 77 7.40 0.31 21.63
CA THR A 77 8.71 0.02 22.20
C THR A 77 8.72 0.41 23.67
N LEU A 78 9.12 -0.52 24.53
CA LEU A 78 9.31 -0.27 25.94
C LEU A 78 10.68 0.37 26.14
N LYS A 79 10.71 1.68 26.36
CA LYS A 79 11.92 2.39 26.79
C LYS A 79 11.91 2.49 28.31
N GLN A 80 12.91 1.88 28.94
CA GLN A 80 13.14 2.01 30.37
C GLN A 80 13.99 3.25 30.60
N GLU A 81 13.34 4.38 30.85
CA GLU A 81 14.00 5.63 31.18
C GLU A 81 14.39 5.64 32.67
N ALA A 82 15.62 6.04 32.99
CA ALA A 82 16.12 6.09 34.37
C ALA A 82 15.42 7.16 35.22
N THR A 83 14.81 8.16 34.59
CA THR A 83 14.07 9.24 35.24
C THR A 83 12.77 9.50 34.48
N ALA A 84 11.63 9.46 35.17
CA ALA A 84 10.32 9.78 34.61
C ALA A 84 9.70 10.92 35.42
N ILE A 85 8.96 11.82 34.74
CA ILE A 85 8.22 12.89 35.42
C ILE A 85 7.09 12.24 36.21
N PHE A 86 7.03 12.52 37.51
CA PHE A 86 5.93 12.04 38.34
C PHE A 86 4.61 12.66 37.86
N PRO A 87 3.56 11.86 37.58
CA PRO A 87 2.32 12.37 37.00
C PRO A 87 1.54 13.22 38.01
N ALA A 88 0.65 14.07 37.50
CA ALA A 88 -0.32 14.73 38.35
C ALA A 88 -1.30 13.69 38.93
N VAL A 89 -1.28 13.50 40.24
CA VAL A 89 -2.20 12.60 40.93
C VAL A 89 -3.36 13.43 41.47
N THR A 90 -4.56 13.21 40.92
CA THR A 90 -5.79 13.81 41.44
C THR A 90 -6.53 12.80 42.30
N ILE A 91 -6.69 13.10 43.59
CA ILE A 91 -7.44 12.26 44.53
C ILE A 91 -8.77 12.95 44.80
N CYS A 92 -9.86 12.29 44.42
CA CYS A 92 -11.22 12.74 44.73
C CYS A 92 -11.82 11.84 45.81
N ASN A 93 -12.56 12.46 46.73
CA ASN A 93 -13.42 11.72 47.63
C ASN A 93 -14.58 11.12 46.81
N VAL A 94 -14.88 9.83 47.01
CA VAL A 94 -16.04 9.17 46.39
C VAL A 94 -17.36 9.76 46.88
N ASN A 95 -17.35 10.41 48.04
CA ASN A 95 -18.48 11.15 48.53
C ASN A 95 -18.67 12.44 47.73
N ILE A 96 -19.70 12.45 46.89
CA ILE A 96 -20.04 13.53 45.95
C ILE A 96 -20.43 14.82 46.69
N LYS A 97 -21.05 14.71 47.86
CA LYS A 97 -21.54 15.87 48.61
C LYS A 97 -21.36 15.66 50.12
N ARG A 98 -20.88 16.69 50.81
CA ARG A 98 -20.82 16.66 52.28
C ARG A 98 -22.22 16.92 52.83
N THR A 99 -22.74 15.98 53.63
CA THR A 99 -24.06 16.11 54.29
C THR A 99 -24.19 17.36 55.14
N SER A 100 -23.10 17.81 55.77
CA SER A 100 -23.04 19.06 56.55
C SER A 100 -23.21 20.33 55.72
N MET A 101 -23.07 20.25 54.39
CA MET A 101 -23.20 21.39 53.48
C MET A 101 -24.49 21.30 52.63
N MET A 102 -25.34 20.31 52.89
CA MET A 102 -26.61 20.14 52.19
C MET A 102 -27.75 20.72 53.02
N ASP A 103 -28.78 21.22 52.33
CA ASP A 103 -30.01 21.64 52.98
C ASP A 103 -30.71 20.42 53.64
N PRO A 104 -31.29 20.55 54.85
CA PRO A 104 -31.92 19.43 55.55
C PRO A 104 -32.98 18.69 54.74
N LEU A 105 -33.76 19.39 53.90
CA LEU A 105 -34.75 18.76 53.00
C LEU A 105 -34.06 17.87 51.95
N THR A 106 -32.90 18.27 51.48
CA THR A 106 -32.11 17.51 50.50
C THR A 106 -31.52 16.25 51.13
N VAL A 107 -31.05 16.33 52.38
CA VAL A 107 -30.51 15.17 53.11
C VAL A 107 -31.62 14.15 53.40
N LEU A 108 -32.80 14.60 53.82
CA LEU A 108 -33.96 13.74 54.03
C LEU A 108 -34.44 13.08 52.72
N ALA A 109 -34.51 13.86 51.63
CA ALA A 109 -34.87 13.33 50.32
C ALA A 109 -33.87 12.27 49.84
N LEU A 110 -32.56 12.49 50.03
CA LEU A 110 -31.54 11.49 49.70
C LEU A 110 -31.64 10.23 50.55
N HIS A 111 -31.98 10.34 51.84
CA HIS A 111 -32.21 9.17 52.69
C HIS A 111 -33.45 8.39 52.23
N SER A 112 -34.54 9.08 51.84
CA SER A 112 -35.77 8.42 51.36
C SER A 112 -35.65 7.72 49.99
N VAL A 113 -34.59 8.00 49.22
CA VAL A 113 -34.31 7.36 47.92
C VAL A 113 -33.34 6.18 48.08
N ALA A 114 -32.70 6.03 49.25
CA ALA A 114 -31.75 4.97 49.54
C ALA A 114 -32.39 3.72 50.19
N GLU A 115 -33.67 3.79 50.56
CA GLU A 115 -34.53 2.65 50.91
C GLU A 115 -35.38 2.23 49.70
#